data_AF-A0A933GL63-F1
#
_entry.id   AF-A0A933GL63-F1
#
_cell.length_a   1.000
_cell.length_b   1.000
_cell.length_c   1.000
_cell.angle_alpha   90.00
_cell.angle_beta   90.00
_cell.angle_gamma   90.00
#
_symmetry.space_group_name_H-M   'P 1'
#
loop_
_entity.id
_entity.type
_entity.pdbx_description
1 polymer ?
#
loop_
_entity_poly.entity_id
_entity_poly.type
_entity_poly.pdbx_seq_one_letter_code
_entity_poly.pdbx_strand_id
1 'polypeptide(L)'
;MDLLMEGKGQFPPPDPDAHRLWNREKSRALVNKVMSEKEAVAKFVRDNDYLIWDQNDLVSGPNSLLREIIRQRRKNLWVANKFTYCYTTLLYGAGCLGKLDVGFFPMGGIIKKAAEEGKIQTIEWTNWMLVLRLLAGAMGLPFLPTRTLMGTDNLTFSGAKVVKDPFTGQNICLVPALNPDVAIIHVNECDIYGNARIYNPRCSPLESVMASKKVIVSTEEIIDHEEVRRTPSKTSIPFYFVDAVVEAPFGAYPGTMPGLYRHDSDGIGAIFKSAASEEAMQVYLTDTCYSVESHEEFLDKRVGVKKLLEIKRGEEIREGYYL
;
A
#
# COMPACT_ATOMS: atom_id res chain seq x y z
N MET A 1 18.25 6.59 27.94
CA MET A 1 16.97 7.32 27.98
C MET A 1 16.10 6.61 28.99
N ASP A 2 15.54 7.33 29.95
CA ASP A 2 14.67 6.73 30.96
C ASP A 2 13.33 6.39 30.31
N LEU A 3 12.99 5.09 30.28
CA LEU A 3 11.72 4.61 29.76
C LEU A 3 10.60 4.91 30.77
N LEU A 4 9.59 5.65 30.33
CA LEU A 4 8.47 6.08 31.17
C LEU A 4 7.21 5.26 30.90
N MET A 5 6.94 4.96 29.63
CA MET A 5 5.79 4.16 29.18
C MET A 5 6.16 3.39 27.92
N GLU A 6 5.54 2.23 27.72
CA GLU A 6 5.63 1.49 26.46
C GLU A 6 4.28 0.87 26.09
N GLY A 7 3.99 0.87 24.79
CA GLY A 7 2.84 0.17 24.24
C GLY A 7 3.08 -1.35 24.17
N LYS A 8 1.99 -2.12 24.06
CA LYS A 8 1.99 -3.59 24.08
C LYS A 8 2.04 -4.22 22.69
N GLY A 9 1.94 -3.42 21.65
CA GLY A 9 1.95 -3.84 20.25
C GLY A 9 3.26 -4.54 19.89
N GLN A 10 3.15 -5.72 19.29
CA GLN A 10 4.31 -6.51 18.86
C GLN A 10 4.59 -6.26 17.38
N PHE A 11 5.81 -5.82 17.08
CA PHE A 11 6.31 -5.52 15.74
C PHE A 11 7.73 -6.07 15.58
N PRO A 12 8.22 -6.31 14.34
CA PRO A 12 9.60 -6.72 14.13
C PRO A 12 10.53 -5.61 14.63
N PRO A 13 11.61 -5.93 15.36
CA PRO A 13 12.53 -4.90 15.83
C PRO A 13 13.12 -4.12 14.64
N PRO A 14 13.20 -2.78 14.72
CA PRO A 14 13.84 -1.99 13.69
C PRO A 14 15.30 -2.42 13.52
N ASP A 15 15.69 -2.70 12.28
CA ASP A 15 17.07 -3.03 11.92
C ASP A 15 17.50 -2.20 10.70
N PRO A 16 17.90 -0.94 10.92
CA PRO A 16 18.31 -0.05 9.83
C PRO A 16 19.56 -0.56 9.09
N ASP A 17 20.45 -1.29 9.77
CA ASP A 17 21.67 -1.81 9.18
C ASP A 17 21.38 -2.98 8.24
N ALA A 18 20.50 -3.92 8.63
CA ALA A 18 20.04 -4.97 7.72
C ALA A 18 19.31 -4.39 6.49
N HIS A 19 18.46 -3.37 6.67
CA HIS A 19 17.82 -2.68 5.55
C HIS A 19 18.84 -2.02 4.61
N ARG A 20 19.87 -1.39 5.17
CA ARG A 20 20.96 -0.78 4.40
C ARG A 20 21.77 -1.82 3.63
N LEU A 21 22.08 -2.97 4.26
CA LEU A 21 22.79 -4.07 3.62
C LEU A 21 21.98 -4.62 2.44
N TRP A 22 20.69 -4.87 2.63
CA TRP A 22 19.78 -5.29 1.55
C TRP A 22 19.82 -4.31 0.37
N ASN A 23 19.66 -3.01 0.65
CA ASN A 23 19.65 -1.98 -0.40
C ASN A 23 21.00 -1.79 -1.10
N ARG A 24 22.11 -2.28 -0.51
CA ARG A 24 23.43 -2.27 -1.15
C ARG A 24 23.53 -3.29 -2.27
N GLU A 25 22.80 -4.39 -2.17
CA GLU A 25 22.80 -5.49 -3.14
C GLU A 25 21.85 -5.24 -4.32
N LYS A 26 20.93 -4.28 -4.19
CA LYS A 26 20.00 -3.91 -5.28
C LYS A 26 20.75 -3.42 -6.51
N SER A 27 20.36 -3.96 -7.66
CA SER A 27 20.82 -3.47 -8.96
C SER A 27 20.33 -2.04 -9.19
N ARG A 28 21.26 -1.15 -9.54
CA ARG A 28 20.96 0.21 -10.02
C ARG A 28 21.12 0.33 -11.53
N ALA A 29 21.13 -0.81 -12.23
CA ALA A 29 21.21 -0.83 -13.68
C ALA A 29 19.89 -0.36 -14.30
N LEU A 30 20.00 0.39 -15.39
CA LEU A 30 18.88 0.85 -16.19
C LEU A 30 18.47 -0.28 -17.16
N VAL A 31 17.69 -1.24 -16.65
CA VAL A 31 17.22 -2.42 -17.39
C VAL A 31 15.70 -2.45 -17.45
N ASN A 32 15.12 -3.07 -18.48
CA ASN A 32 13.68 -3.24 -18.57
C ASN A 32 13.16 -4.10 -17.38
N LYS A 33 12.20 -3.56 -16.63
CA LYS A 33 11.57 -4.19 -15.46
C LYS A 33 10.08 -4.48 -15.67
N VAL A 34 9.59 -4.30 -16.91
CA VAL A 34 8.19 -4.56 -17.26
C VAL A 34 7.92 -6.05 -17.20
N MET A 35 6.84 -6.41 -16.50
CA MET A 35 6.32 -7.77 -16.41
C MET A 35 4.82 -7.75 -16.10
N SER A 36 4.14 -8.89 -16.21
CA SER A 36 2.73 -9.01 -15.83
C SER A 36 2.51 -8.90 -14.31
N GLU A 37 1.28 -8.64 -13.87
CA GLU A 37 0.91 -8.72 -12.44
C GLU A 37 1.32 -10.07 -11.86
N LYS A 38 1.02 -11.16 -12.59
CA LYS A 38 1.29 -12.54 -12.22
C LYS A 38 2.77 -12.75 -11.94
N GLU A 39 3.64 -12.32 -12.84
CA GLU A 39 5.09 -12.43 -12.68
C GLU A 39 5.59 -11.56 -11.51
N ALA A 40 5.12 -10.32 -11.40
CA ALA A 40 5.54 -9.40 -10.35
C ALA A 40 5.20 -9.95 -8.95
N VAL A 41 3.94 -10.36 -8.73
CA VAL A 41 3.51 -10.93 -7.45
C VAL A 41 4.16 -12.30 -7.19
N ALA A 42 4.35 -13.12 -8.24
CA ALA A 42 5.01 -14.42 -8.10
C ALA A 42 6.48 -14.26 -7.67
N LYS A 43 7.16 -13.23 -8.16
CA LYS A 43 8.58 -12.98 -7.94
C LYS A 43 8.87 -12.23 -6.64
N PHE A 44 8.08 -11.20 -6.34
CA PHE A 44 8.42 -10.23 -5.30
C PHE A 44 7.58 -10.32 -4.03
N VAL A 45 6.40 -10.95 -4.06
CA VAL A 45 5.56 -11.14 -2.87
C VAL A 45 5.68 -12.59 -2.40
N ARG A 46 5.96 -12.78 -1.11
CA ARG A 46 6.05 -14.08 -0.44
C ARG A 46 5.05 -14.15 0.71
N ASP A 47 4.73 -15.38 1.11
CA ASP A 47 3.99 -15.59 2.35
C ASP A 47 4.81 -15.02 3.52
N ASN A 48 4.14 -14.46 4.52
CA ASN A 48 4.74 -13.76 5.66
C ASN A 48 5.39 -12.41 5.34
N ASP A 49 5.38 -11.94 4.08
CA ASP A 49 5.89 -10.59 3.76
C ASP A 49 5.07 -9.52 4.48
N TYR A 50 5.77 -8.49 4.94
CA TYR A 50 5.19 -7.25 5.43
C TYR A 50 4.99 -6.28 4.28
N LEU A 51 3.73 -6.03 3.93
CA LEU A 51 3.32 -5.20 2.81
C LEU A 51 2.96 -3.78 3.25
N ILE A 52 3.32 -2.82 2.40
CA ILE A 52 2.76 -1.48 2.39
C ILE A 52 2.25 -1.18 0.98
N TRP A 53 1.17 -0.42 0.88
CA TRP A 53 0.83 0.28 -0.35
C TRP A 53 0.41 1.71 -0.03
N ASP A 54 0.53 2.58 -1.03
CA ASP A 54 0.12 3.97 -0.90
C ASP A 54 -1.20 4.20 -1.64
N GLN A 55 -2.21 4.64 -0.92
CA GLN A 55 -3.50 5.09 -1.44
C GLN A 55 -4.10 6.10 -0.47
N ASN A 56 -5.11 6.84 -0.91
CA ASN A 56 -5.93 7.66 -0.03
C ASN A 56 -7.38 7.21 -0.15
N ASP A 57 -7.82 6.35 0.77
CA ASP A 57 -9.10 5.67 0.78
C ASP A 57 -9.37 4.93 -0.55
N LEU A 58 -10.10 5.57 -1.47
CA LEU A 58 -10.48 5.04 -2.78
C LEU A 58 -9.59 5.56 -3.92
N VAL A 59 -8.58 6.37 -3.63
CA VAL A 59 -7.77 7.07 -4.64
C VAL A 59 -6.44 6.38 -4.85
N SER A 60 -6.14 6.00 -6.09
CA SER A 60 -4.85 5.48 -6.58
C SER A 60 -4.35 4.21 -5.86
N GLY A 61 -5.25 3.35 -5.38
CA GLY A 61 -4.85 2.05 -4.81
C GLY A 61 -4.37 1.06 -5.87
N PRO A 62 -3.37 0.19 -5.60
CA PRO A 62 -2.85 -0.78 -6.56
C PRO A 62 -3.73 -2.03 -6.67
N ASN A 63 -5.01 -1.82 -6.95
CA ASN A 63 -6.04 -2.84 -6.81
C ASN A 63 -5.85 -4.03 -7.77
N SER A 64 -5.29 -3.82 -8.97
CA SER A 64 -4.91 -4.91 -9.89
C SER A 64 -3.92 -5.90 -9.26
N LEU A 65 -2.88 -5.39 -8.60
CA LEU A 65 -1.86 -6.19 -7.92
C LEU A 65 -2.40 -6.82 -6.62
N LEU A 66 -3.28 -6.14 -5.89
CA LEU A 66 -3.92 -6.73 -4.71
C LEU A 66 -4.86 -7.89 -5.08
N ARG A 67 -5.60 -7.80 -6.21
CA ARG A 67 -6.35 -8.93 -6.77
C ARG A 67 -5.44 -10.08 -7.17
N GLU A 68 -4.26 -9.79 -7.72
CA GLU A 68 -3.28 -10.83 -8.06
C GLU A 68 -2.72 -11.54 -6.82
N ILE A 69 -2.43 -10.81 -5.74
CA ILE A 69 -2.02 -11.40 -4.44
C ILE A 69 -3.09 -12.38 -3.95
N ILE A 70 -4.37 -12.00 -4.06
CA ILE A 70 -5.52 -12.86 -3.73
C ILE A 70 -5.56 -14.08 -4.65
N ARG A 71 -5.45 -13.89 -5.98
CA ARG A 71 -5.46 -15.00 -6.97
C ARG A 71 -4.36 -16.02 -6.70
N GLN A 72 -3.17 -15.56 -6.32
CA GLN A 72 -2.05 -16.44 -5.96
C GLN A 72 -2.14 -17.02 -4.55
N ARG A 73 -3.17 -16.66 -3.77
CA ARG A 73 -3.45 -17.18 -2.42
C ARG A 73 -2.25 -17.05 -1.49
N ARG A 74 -1.55 -15.92 -1.55
CA ARG A 74 -0.49 -15.59 -0.58
C ARG A 74 -1.04 -15.66 0.83
N LYS A 75 -0.22 -16.07 1.79
CA LYS A 75 -0.67 -16.34 3.16
C LYS A 75 0.11 -15.57 4.21
N ASN A 76 -0.56 -15.38 5.34
CA ASN A 76 0.00 -14.79 6.55
C ASN A 76 0.70 -13.44 6.31
N LEU A 77 0.19 -12.65 5.38
CA LEU A 77 0.73 -11.33 5.09
C LEU A 77 0.54 -10.42 6.31
N TRP A 78 1.51 -9.57 6.56
CA TRP A 78 1.37 -8.44 7.46
C TRP A 78 1.11 -7.20 6.63
N VAL A 79 0.05 -6.44 6.91
CA VAL A 79 -0.23 -5.17 6.21
C VAL A 79 -0.05 -3.98 7.13
N ALA A 80 0.70 -2.97 6.67
CA ALA A 80 0.68 -1.64 7.27
C ALA A 80 -0.50 -0.82 6.70
N ASN A 81 -1.63 -0.79 7.41
CA ASN A 81 -2.91 -0.26 6.95
C ASN A 81 -2.98 1.28 7.06
N LYS A 82 -2.27 1.96 6.15
CA LYS A 82 -2.10 3.42 6.11
C LYS A 82 -3.01 4.06 5.06
N PHE A 83 -4.06 4.75 5.48
CA PHE A 83 -5.08 5.36 4.59
C PHE A 83 -5.70 4.36 3.59
N THR A 84 -5.69 3.08 3.96
CA THR A 84 -6.22 2.01 3.16
C THR A 84 -7.65 1.71 3.58
N TYR A 85 -8.47 1.26 2.63
CA TYR A 85 -9.90 1.11 2.85
C TYR A 85 -10.38 -0.33 2.70
N CYS A 86 -10.89 -0.70 1.53
CA CYS A 86 -11.65 -1.94 1.37
C CYS A 86 -10.81 -3.19 1.04
N TYR A 87 -9.63 -3.04 0.43
CA TYR A 87 -8.82 -4.19 -0.01
C TYR A 87 -8.18 -4.99 1.12
N THR A 88 -7.95 -4.38 2.27
CA THR A 88 -7.47 -5.11 3.46
C THR A 88 -8.51 -6.14 3.92
N THR A 89 -9.79 -5.79 3.86
CA THR A 89 -10.88 -6.72 4.16
C THR A 89 -10.98 -7.83 3.13
N LEU A 90 -10.74 -7.54 1.85
CA LEU A 90 -10.68 -8.56 0.80
C LEU A 90 -9.50 -9.54 1.02
N LEU A 91 -8.32 -9.03 1.39
CA LEU A 91 -7.16 -9.87 1.74
C LEU A 91 -7.46 -10.75 2.95
N TYR A 92 -8.14 -10.24 3.97
CA TYR A 92 -8.60 -11.06 5.10
C TYR A 92 -9.60 -12.13 4.65
N GLY A 93 -10.62 -11.75 3.89
CA GLY A 93 -11.63 -12.66 3.35
C GLY A 93 -11.08 -13.76 2.44
N ALA A 94 -9.97 -13.47 1.74
CA ALA A 94 -9.26 -14.43 0.92
C ALA A 94 -8.35 -15.39 1.71
N GLY A 95 -8.21 -15.19 3.02
CA GLY A 95 -7.27 -15.94 3.87
C GLY A 95 -5.81 -15.52 3.69
N CYS A 96 -5.56 -14.33 3.13
CA CYS A 96 -4.22 -13.84 2.86
C CYS A 96 -3.59 -13.08 4.04
N LEU A 97 -4.42 -12.40 4.84
CA LEU A 97 -3.98 -11.49 5.89
C LEU A 97 -3.85 -12.20 7.25
N GLY A 98 -2.70 -12.07 7.91
CA GLY A 98 -2.46 -12.60 9.27
C GLY A 98 -2.25 -11.52 10.34
N LYS A 99 -1.64 -10.38 9.97
CA LYS A 99 -1.31 -9.29 10.89
C LYS A 99 -1.61 -7.93 10.28
N LEU A 100 -1.96 -6.96 11.13
CA LEU A 100 -2.39 -5.66 10.68
C LEU A 100 -1.88 -4.55 11.60
N ASP A 101 -1.06 -3.63 11.09
CA ASP A 101 -0.96 -2.32 11.74
C ASP A 101 -2.13 -1.47 11.32
N VAL A 102 -2.85 -0.93 12.28
CA VAL A 102 -4.09 -0.20 12.06
C VAL A 102 -3.82 1.30 12.19
N GLY A 103 -3.81 2.04 11.08
CA GLY A 103 -3.88 3.50 11.11
C GLY A 103 -5.33 4.01 11.12
N PHE A 104 -6.18 3.31 10.38
CA PHE A 104 -7.65 3.36 10.40
C PHE A 104 -8.15 1.92 10.23
N PHE A 105 -9.18 1.50 10.96
CA PHE A 105 -9.62 0.11 10.92
C PHE A 105 -10.35 -0.21 9.60
N PRO A 106 -10.03 -1.33 8.91
CA PRO A 106 -10.70 -1.66 7.65
C PRO A 106 -12.20 -1.83 7.79
N MET A 107 -12.94 -1.47 6.75
CA MET A 107 -14.39 -1.62 6.71
C MET A 107 -14.80 -3.07 6.49
N GLY A 108 -15.79 -3.58 7.25
CA GLY A 108 -16.39 -4.88 7.02
C GLY A 108 -16.70 -5.66 8.30
N GLY A 109 -17.85 -6.34 8.34
CA GLY A 109 -18.27 -7.10 9.51
C GLY A 109 -17.34 -8.27 9.82
N ILE A 110 -16.84 -8.95 8.78
CA ILE A 110 -15.98 -10.13 8.94
C ILE A 110 -14.65 -9.82 9.63
N ILE A 111 -13.96 -8.75 9.22
CA ILE A 111 -12.63 -8.41 9.76
C ILE A 111 -12.74 -7.75 11.12
N LYS A 112 -13.81 -6.97 11.35
CA LYS A 112 -14.13 -6.43 12.67
C LYS A 112 -14.35 -7.55 13.68
N LYS A 113 -15.25 -8.50 13.37
CA LYS A 113 -15.52 -9.66 14.22
C LYS A 113 -14.24 -10.48 14.46
N ALA A 114 -13.42 -10.66 13.44
CA ALA A 114 -12.15 -11.35 13.57
C ALA A 114 -11.18 -10.66 14.54
N ALA A 115 -11.11 -9.33 14.51
CA ALA A 115 -10.28 -8.58 15.47
C ALA A 115 -10.84 -8.67 16.88
N GLU A 116 -12.16 -8.56 17.06
CA GLU A 116 -12.83 -8.72 18.36
C GLU A 116 -12.63 -10.13 18.95
N GLU A 117 -12.59 -11.16 18.10
CA GLU A 117 -12.33 -12.55 18.49
C GLU A 117 -10.83 -12.90 18.58
N GLY A 118 -9.93 -11.95 18.32
CA GLY A 118 -8.47 -12.17 18.36
C GLY A 118 -7.93 -13.09 17.25
N LYS A 119 -8.68 -13.31 16.18
CA LYS A 119 -8.28 -14.13 15.02
C LYS A 119 -7.28 -13.44 14.09
N ILE A 120 -7.22 -12.12 14.14
CA ILE A 120 -6.21 -11.30 13.44
C ILE A 120 -5.45 -10.47 14.46
N GLN A 121 -4.12 -10.51 14.40
CA GLN A 121 -3.28 -9.70 15.27
C GLN A 121 -3.27 -8.25 14.78
N THR A 122 -3.74 -7.33 15.61
CA THR A 122 -3.73 -5.89 15.33
C THR A 122 -2.68 -5.16 16.18
N ILE A 123 -2.04 -4.17 15.59
CA ILE A 123 -1.18 -3.20 16.28
C ILE A 123 -1.73 -1.82 15.96
N GLU A 124 -2.13 -1.06 16.98
CA GLU A 124 -2.83 0.19 16.75
C GLU A 124 -1.87 1.38 16.65
N TRP A 125 -2.11 2.19 15.64
CA TRP A 125 -1.38 3.41 15.36
C TRP A 125 -2.40 4.49 14.97
N THR A 126 -1.92 5.71 14.72
CA THR A 126 -2.67 6.64 13.87
C THR A 126 -2.09 6.56 12.46
N ASN A 127 -2.85 6.97 11.44
CA ASN A 127 -2.30 7.09 10.08
C ASN A 127 -1.01 7.92 10.05
N TRP A 128 -0.95 9.00 10.84
CA TRP A 128 0.25 9.82 10.98
C TRP A 128 1.43 9.03 11.56
N MET A 129 1.21 8.16 12.54
CA MET A 129 2.28 7.32 13.09
C MET A 129 2.79 6.35 12.05
N LEU A 130 1.94 5.72 11.23
CA LEU A 130 2.42 4.85 10.15
C LEU A 130 3.29 5.62 9.15
N VAL A 131 2.93 6.85 8.80
CA VAL A 131 3.76 7.74 7.97
C VAL A 131 5.11 8.02 8.64
N LEU A 132 5.12 8.37 9.93
CA LEU A 132 6.38 8.62 10.66
C LEU A 132 7.26 7.36 10.77
N ARG A 133 6.66 6.18 10.96
CA ARG A 133 7.40 4.91 11.00
C ARG A 133 8.06 4.62 9.65
N LEU A 134 7.36 4.87 8.54
CA LEU A 134 7.93 4.77 7.19
C LEU A 134 9.02 5.82 6.96
N LEU A 135 8.81 7.07 7.39
CA LEU A 135 9.81 8.12 7.28
C LEU A 135 11.09 7.77 8.05
N ALA A 136 10.97 7.23 9.26
CA ALA A 136 12.12 6.71 10.02
C ALA A 136 12.88 5.63 9.23
N GLY A 137 12.15 4.68 8.64
CA GLY A 137 12.73 3.62 7.80
C GLY A 137 13.42 4.17 6.55
N ALA A 138 12.82 5.16 5.89
CA ALA A 138 13.37 5.84 4.73
C ALA A 138 14.65 6.63 5.06
N MET A 139 14.72 7.22 6.25
CA MET A 139 15.90 7.93 6.74
C MET A 139 17.02 7.00 7.23
N GLY A 140 16.75 5.69 7.36
CA GLY A 140 17.68 4.73 7.96
C GLY A 140 17.86 4.94 9.47
N LEU A 141 16.85 5.48 10.15
CA LEU A 141 16.84 5.67 11.60
C LEU A 141 16.05 4.54 12.29
N PRO A 142 16.40 4.14 13.52
CA PRO A 142 15.64 3.12 14.25
C PRO A 142 14.28 3.62 14.76
N PHE A 143 14.10 4.94 14.90
CA PHE A 143 12.87 5.56 15.37
C PHE A 143 12.82 7.06 15.01
N LEU A 144 11.64 7.67 15.11
CA LEU A 144 11.48 9.13 15.11
C LEU A 144 10.75 9.61 16.38
N PRO A 145 11.12 10.78 16.94
CA PRO A 145 10.41 11.38 18.06
C PRO A 145 9.14 12.10 17.61
N THR A 146 8.12 12.10 18.47
CA THR A 146 6.85 12.82 18.26
C THR A 146 6.17 13.15 19.59
N ARG A 147 5.31 14.17 19.59
CA ARG A 147 4.42 14.45 20.73
C ARG A 147 3.09 13.71 20.63
N THR A 148 2.72 13.24 19.44
CA THR A 148 1.49 12.49 19.17
C THR A 148 1.52 11.12 19.88
N LEU A 149 0.33 10.51 20.07
CA LEU A 149 0.06 9.32 20.90
C LEU A 149 0.10 9.55 22.41
N MET A 150 0.95 10.46 22.92
CA MET A 150 0.91 10.79 24.34
C MET A 150 -0.46 11.39 24.69
N GLY A 151 -1.11 10.84 25.72
CA GLY A 151 -2.44 11.27 26.15
C GLY A 151 -3.61 10.59 25.43
N THR A 152 -3.36 9.55 24.62
CA THR A 152 -4.41 8.72 24.02
C THR A 152 -4.22 7.25 24.34
N ASP A 153 -5.29 6.46 24.27
CA ASP A 153 -5.22 5.01 24.48
C ASP A 153 -4.45 4.27 23.37
N ASN A 154 -4.34 4.86 22.17
CA ASN A 154 -3.53 4.28 21.08
C ASN A 154 -2.10 4.00 21.53
N LEU A 155 -1.52 4.79 22.44
CA LEU A 155 -0.17 4.51 22.96
C LEU A 155 -0.08 3.10 23.54
N THR A 156 -1.07 2.69 24.34
CA THR A 156 -1.14 1.39 25.02
C THR A 156 -1.16 0.22 24.04
N PHE A 157 -1.85 0.37 22.90
CA PHE A 157 -2.02 -0.67 21.89
C PHE A 157 -1.02 -0.57 20.72
N SER A 158 -0.22 0.49 20.70
CA SER A 158 0.90 0.67 19.76
C SER A 158 2.15 -0.06 20.22
N GLY A 159 3.22 0.04 19.44
CA GLY A 159 4.58 -0.33 19.81
C GLY A 159 5.48 0.85 20.23
N ALA A 160 4.91 2.03 20.45
CA ALA A 160 5.67 3.23 20.75
C ALA A 160 6.18 3.26 22.21
N LYS A 161 7.22 4.06 22.46
CA LYS A 161 7.84 4.21 23.78
C LYS A 161 7.92 5.68 24.17
N VAL A 162 7.63 6.02 25.42
CA VAL A 162 7.78 7.37 25.95
C VAL A 162 9.03 7.43 26.81
N VAL A 163 9.88 8.42 26.55
CA VAL A 163 11.12 8.65 27.28
C VAL A 163 11.26 10.09 27.74
N LYS A 164 12.25 10.36 28.59
CA LYS A 164 12.75 11.72 28.84
C LYS A 164 13.60 12.21 27.68
N ASP A 165 13.19 13.34 27.08
CA ASP A 165 13.98 14.09 26.12
C ASP A 165 15.26 14.61 26.81
N PRO A 166 16.46 14.21 26.36
CA PRO A 166 17.71 14.62 26.99
C PRO A 166 18.01 16.12 26.88
N PHE A 167 17.37 16.84 25.96
CA PHE A 167 17.61 18.27 25.76
C PHE A 167 16.72 19.16 26.63
N THR A 168 15.48 18.72 26.89
CA THR A 168 14.49 19.55 27.60
C THR A 168 14.00 18.94 28.92
N GLY A 169 14.26 17.66 29.18
CA GLY A 169 13.70 16.92 30.32
C GLY A 169 12.20 16.66 30.22
N GLN A 170 11.54 17.08 29.14
CA GLN A 170 10.13 16.79 28.89
C GLN A 170 9.94 15.34 28.40
N ASN A 171 8.71 14.85 28.49
CA ASN A 171 8.39 13.53 27.94
C ASN A 171 8.26 13.65 26.41
N ILE A 172 8.78 12.65 25.69
CA ILE A 172 8.63 12.53 24.24
C ILE A 172 8.35 11.09 23.85
N CYS A 173 7.46 10.88 22.88
CA CYS A 173 7.13 9.58 22.32
C CYS A 173 8.11 9.25 21.18
N LEU A 174 8.55 8.00 21.10
CA LEU A 174 9.40 7.45 20.06
C LEU A 174 8.59 6.42 19.29
N VAL A 175 8.46 6.62 17.98
CA VAL A 175 7.83 5.65 17.08
C VAL A 175 8.91 4.86 16.33
N PRO A 176 8.88 3.52 16.39
CA PRO A 176 9.90 2.67 15.79
C PRO A 176 9.81 2.66 14.26
N ALA A 177 10.94 2.52 13.57
CA ALA A 177 10.93 2.44 12.12
C ALA A 177 10.10 1.27 11.60
N LEU A 178 9.55 1.46 10.41
CA LEU A 178 8.86 0.44 9.64
C LEU A 178 9.66 0.22 8.35
N ASN A 179 10.16 -0.99 8.14
CA ASN A 179 10.84 -1.41 6.92
C ASN A 179 10.07 -2.58 6.27
N PRO A 180 9.07 -2.30 5.42
CA PRO A 180 8.27 -3.35 4.79
C PRO A 180 9.10 -4.22 3.86
N ASP A 181 8.68 -5.47 3.67
CA ASP A 181 9.31 -6.35 2.69
C ASP A 181 8.95 -5.93 1.27
N VAL A 182 7.71 -5.48 1.03
CA VAL A 182 7.25 -5.04 -0.30
C VAL A 182 6.40 -3.77 -0.21
N ALA A 183 6.79 -2.75 -0.98
CA ALA A 183 5.93 -1.63 -1.34
C ALA A 183 5.25 -1.87 -2.68
N ILE A 184 3.95 -1.59 -2.74
CA ILE A 184 3.15 -1.68 -3.95
C ILE A 184 2.53 -0.30 -4.22
N ILE A 185 2.87 0.33 -5.34
CA ILE A 185 2.41 1.69 -5.65
C ILE A 185 1.79 1.69 -7.04
N HIS A 186 0.59 2.28 -7.16
CA HIS A 186 -0.01 2.56 -8.46
C HIS A 186 0.16 4.03 -8.84
N VAL A 187 0.57 4.28 -10.09
CA VAL A 187 1.01 5.60 -10.59
C VAL A 187 0.37 5.95 -11.94
N ASN A 188 0.45 7.22 -12.34
CA ASN A 188 -0.08 7.69 -13.62
C ASN A 188 0.77 7.18 -14.79
N GLU A 189 2.07 7.45 -14.76
CA GLU A 189 2.99 7.11 -15.83
C GLU A 189 4.24 6.47 -15.24
N CYS A 190 4.83 5.54 -15.98
CA CYS A 190 6.12 4.97 -15.63
C CYS A 190 6.87 4.60 -16.90
N ASP A 191 8.19 4.81 -16.97
CA ASP A 191 8.95 4.18 -18.05
C ASP A 191 9.25 2.70 -17.75
N ILE A 192 9.79 1.99 -18.75
CA ILE A 192 10.15 0.57 -18.60
C ILE A 192 11.22 0.29 -17.53
N TYR A 193 11.92 1.33 -17.06
CA TYR A 193 13.01 1.21 -16.08
C TYR A 193 12.52 1.40 -14.64
N GLY A 194 11.36 2.04 -14.45
CA GLY A 194 10.76 2.31 -13.16
C GLY A 194 10.76 3.79 -12.74
N ASN A 195 11.08 4.73 -13.63
CA ASN A 195 10.90 6.15 -13.31
C ASN A 195 9.41 6.46 -13.35
N ALA A 196 8.80 6.63 -12.18
CA ALA A 196 7.36 6.81 -12.06
C ALA A 196 6.97 8.26 -11.76
N ARG A 197 5.86 8.68 -12.35
CA ARG A 197 5.25 9.99 -12.16
C ARG A 197 3.90 9.84 -11.48
N ILE A 198 3.71 10.64 -10.44
CA ILE A 198 2.49 10.71 -9.67
C ILE A 198 2.03 12.16 -9.76
N TYR A 199 0.85 12.37 -10.34
CA TYR A 199 0.31 13.72 -10.52
C TYR A 199 -0.69 14.10 -9.44
N ASN A 200 -1.25 13.12 -8.74
CA ASN A 200 -2.24 13.35 -7.70
C ASN A 200 -1.66 13.48 -6.30
N PRO A 201 -2.35 14.20 -5.39
CA PRO A 201 -1.98 14.22 -3.98
C PRO A 201 -1.96 12.80 -3.41
N ARG A 202 -0.88 12.46 -2.71
CA ARG A 202 -0.67 11.16 -2.09
C ARG A 202 -0.34 11.29 -0.61
N CYS A 203 -0.39 10.16 0.09
CA CYS A 203 -0.13 10.12 1.52
C CYS A 203 1.38 10.14 1.80
N SER A 204 2.10 9.09 1.42
CA SER A 204 3.56 9.02 1.57
C SER A 204 4.19 7.95 0.65
N PRO A 205 4.08 8.10 -0.68
CA PRO A 205 4.55 7.08 -1.63
C PRO A 205 6.07 6.95 -1.60
N LEU A 206 6.80 8.06 -1.50
CA LEU A 206 8.26 8.05 -1.50
C LEU A 206 8.82 7.40 -0.24
N GLU A 207 8.25 7.70 0.93
CA GLU A 207 8.61 7.07 2.19
C GLU A 207 8.30 5.57 2.16
N SER A 208 7.15 5.18 1.60
CA SER A 208 6.77 3.77 1.44
C SER A 208 7.79 3.01 0.59
N VAL A 209 8.23 3.61 -0.52
CA VAL A 209 9.22 3.05 -1.43
C VAL A 209 10.61 2.98 -0.79
N MET A 210 11.10 4.08 -0.20
CA MET A 210 12.43 4.16 0.39
C MET A 210 12.60 3.25 1.62
N ALA A 211 11.53 3.08 2.40
CA ALA A 211 11.54 2.22 3.57
C ALA A 211 11.47 0.72 3.23
N SER A 212 11.05 0.36 2.02
CA SER A 212 10.75 -1.04 1.65
C SER A 212 11.90 -1.76 0.97
N LYS A 213 12.00 -3.06 1.22
CA LYS A 213 13.04 -3.93 0.62
C LYS A 213 12.77 -4.22 -0.85
N LYS A 214 11.53 -4.37 -1.28
CA LYS A 214 11.13 -4.62 -2.67
C LYS A 214 10.06 -3.61 -3.08
N VAL A 215 10.04 -3.20 -4.34
CA VAL A 215 9.08 -2.20 -4.85
C VAL A 215 8.49 -2.66 -6.17
N ILE A 216 7.17 -2.80 -6.20
CA ILE A 216 6.38 -3.06 -7.41
C ILE A 216 5.60 -1.79 -7.74
N VAL A 217 5.79 -1.27 -8.94
CA VAL A 217 5.01 -0.15 -9.48
C VAL A 217 4.05 -0.70 -10.52
N SER A 218 2.75 -0.48 -10.34
CA SER A 218 1.79 -0.58 -11.45
C SER A 218 1.50 0.81 -12.02
N THR A 219 1.36 0.92 -13.34
CA THR A 219 1.15 2.21 -14.03
C THR A 219 -0.06 2.13 -14.95
N GLU A 220 -0.73 3.26 -15.15
CA GLU A 220 -1.81 3.38 -16.13
C GLU A 220 -1.27 3.40 -17.56
N GLU A 221 -0.09 3.99 -17.74
CA GLU A 221 0.57 4.08 -19.04
C GLU A 221 2.08 3.89 -18.89
N ILE A 222 2.68 3.12 -19.80
CA ILE A 222 4.13 3.11 -19.98
C ILE A 222 4.53 4.20 -20.97
N ILE A 223 5.41 5.11 -20.54
CA ILE A 223 5.95 6.19 -21.38
C ILE A 223 7.37 5.90 -21.87
N ASP A 224 7.78 6.52 -22.97
CA ASP A 224 9.16 6.45 -23.46
C ASP A 224 10.13 7.09 -22.44
N HIS A 225 11.33 6.55 -22.32
CA HIS A 225 12.34 7.10 -21.42
C HIS A 225 12.80 8.52 -21.83
N GLU A 226 12.76 8.86 -23.11
CA GLU A 226 13.05 10.22 -23.57
C GLU A 226 12.02 11.23 -23.03
N GLU A 227 10.77 10.82 -22.78
CA GLU A 227 9.77 11.66 -22.13
C GLU A 227 10.13 11.97 -20.67
N VAL A 228 10.65 10.96 -19.96
CA VAL A 228 11.18 11.11 -18.59
C VAL A 228 12.35 12.09 -18.60
N ARG A 229 13.29 11.93 -19.54
CA ARG A 229 14.48 12.80 -19.68
C ARG A 229 14.14 14.24 -20.06
N ARG A 230 13.08 14.45 -20.85
CA ARG A 230 12.63 15.77 -21.28
C ARG A 230 12.06 16.60 -20.14
N THR A 231 11.37 15.96 -19.20
CA THR A 231 10.80 16.63 -18.01
C THR A 231 11.15 15.86 -16.73
N PRO A 232 12.43 15.86 -16.32
CA PRO A 232 12.91 15.02 -15.22
C PRO A 232 12.30 15.43 -13.87
N SER A 233 11.94 16.71 -13.70
CA SER A 233 11.28 17.25 -12.51
C SER A 233 9.92 16.64 -12.21
N LYS A 234 9.26 15.99 -13.19
CA LYS A 234 7.99 15.28 -13.00
C LYS A 234 8.17 13.89 -12.37
N THR A 235 9.40 13.37 -12.27
CA THR A 235 9.67 12.04 -11.70
C THR A 235 9.53 12.07 -10.18
N SER A 236 8.53 11.36 -9.65
CA SER A 236 8.26 11.28 -8.22
C SER A 236 9.00 10.13 -7.55
N ILE A 237 9.08 8.97 -8.23
CA ILE A 237 9.81 7.79 -7.75
C ILE A 237 10.90 7.44 -8.78
N PRO A 238 12.18 7.60 -8.42
CA PRO A 238 13.28 7.21 -9.30
C PRO A 238 13.40 5.70 -9.52
N PHE A 239 13.83 5.31 -10.73
CA PHE A 239 13.93 3.90 -11.14
C PHE A 239 14.74 2.99 -10.21
N TYR A 240 15.77 3.52 -9.53
CA TYR A 240 16.68 2.71 -8.72
C TYR A 240 16.06 2.19 -7.42
N PHE A 241 14.86 2.64 -7.06
CA PHE A 241 14.07 2.01 -6.00
C PHE A 241 13.20 0.85 -6.50
N VAL A 242 12.82 0.87 -7.78
CA VAL A 242 11.79 0.00 -8.37
C VAL A 242 12.39 -1.32 -8.81
N ASP A 243 11.74 -2.43 -8.44
CA ASP A 243 12.16 -3.80 -8.80
C ASP A 243 11.30 -4.41 -9.91
N ALA A 244 10.03 -3.97 -10.05
CA ALA A 244 9.11 -4.37 -11.10
C ALA A 244 8.21 -3.21 -11.55
N VAL A 245 7.95 -3.17 -12.86
CA VAL A 245 6.97 -2.28 -13.50
C VAL A 245 5.87 -3.16 -14.10
N VAL A 246 4.61 -2.80 -13.89
CA VAL A 246 3.44 -3.51 -14.44
C VAL A 246 2.53 -2.49 -15.11
N GLU A 247 2.28 -2.65 -16.40
CA GLU A 247 1.24 -1.85 -17.08
C GLU A 247 -0.13 -2.41 -16.71
N ALA A 248 -0.93 -1.62 -16.00
CA ALA A 248 -2.26 -1.98 -15.55
C ALA A 248 -3.21 -0.80 -15.72
N PRO A 249 -3.72 -0.55 -16.95
CA PRO A 249 -4.75 0.45 -17.19
C PRO A 249 -5.99 0.14 -16.34
N PHE A 250 -6.60 1.17 -15.76
CA PHE A 250 -7.64 1.03 -14.73
C PHE A 250 -7.19 0.21 -13.51
N GLY A 251 -5.90 0.26 -13.16
CA GLY A 251 -5.30 -0.51 -12.09
C GLY A 251 -5.85 -0.15 -10.71
N ALA A 252 -6.33 1.08 -10.54
CA ALA A 252 -7.02 1.53 -9.34
C ALA A 252 -8.51 1.13 -9.27
N TYR A 253 -9.11 0.60 -10.33
CA TYR A 253 -10.51 0.19 -10.30
C TYR A 253 -10.81 -0.77 -9.13
N PRO A 254 -11.93 -0.60 -8.38
CA PRO A 254 -13.04 0.34 -8.61
C PRO A 254 -12.85 1.74 -8.01
N GLY A 255 -11.65 2.05 -7.51
CA GLY A 255 -11.28 3.37 -7.01
C GLY A 255 -11.06 4.41 -8.12
N THR A 256 -10.75 5.64 -7.70
CA THR A 256 -10.44 6.77 -8.57
C THR A 256 -8.96 6.77 -8.93
N MET A 257 -8.64 7.09 -10.19
CA MET A 257 -7.31 7.56 -10.58
C MET A 257 -7.43 9.00 -11.08
N PRO A 258 -7.03 10.00 -10.27
CA PRO A 258 -7.34 11.38 -10.56
C PRO A 258 -6.80 11.85 -11.91
N GLY A 259 -7.65 12.57 -12.64
CA GLY A 259 -7.40 13.01 -14.01
C GLY A 259 -7.61 11.93 -15.09
N LEU A 260 -7.78 10.65 -14.73
CA LEU A 260 -8.07 9.57 -15.69
C LEU A 260 -9.50 9.06 -15.58
N TYR A 261 -9.93 8.65 -14.39
CA TYR A 261 -11.27 8.09 -14.15
C TYR A 261 -11.68 8.21 -12.69
N ARG A 262 -12.99 8.44 -12.47
CA ARG A 262 -13.58 8.43 -11.12
C ARG A 262 -13.81 7.00 -10.63
N HIS A 263 -14.04 6.84 -9.33
CA HIS A 263 -14.45 5.58 -8.76
C HIS A 263 -15.79 5.08 -9.36
N ASP A 264 -15.96 3.75 -9.41
CA ASP A 264 -17.23 3.11 -9.72
C ASP A 264 -18.01 2.84 -8.42
N SER A 265 -19.06 3.62 -8.19
CA SER A 265 -19.87 3.50 -6.97
C SER A 265 -20.52 2.11 -6.83
N ASP A 266 -20.87 1.46 -7.95
CA ASP A 266 -21.45 0.11 -7.94
C ASP A 266 -20.41 -0.93 -7.50
N GLY A 267 -19.21 -0.89 -8.09
CA GLY A 267 -18.09 -1.75 -7.71
C GLY A 267 -17.65 -1.57 -6.25
N ILE A 268 -17.62 -0.33 -5.76
CA ILE A 268 -17.38 -0.05 -4.33
C ILE A 268 -18.49 -0.63 -3.46
N GLY A 269 -19.75 -0.42 -3.85
CA GLY A 269 -20.91 -1.01 -3.17
C GLY A 269 -20.88 -2.53 -3.12
N ALA A 270 -20.39 -3.19 -4.18
CA ALA A 270 -20.23 -4.64 -4.24
C ALA A 270 -19.20 -5.15 -3.23
N ILE A 271 -18.06 -4.46 -3.07
CA ILE A 271 -17.06 -4.81 -2.05
C ILE A 271 -17.65 -4.68 -0.64
N PHE A 272 -18.40 -3.61 -0.37
CA PHE A 272 -19.02 -3.45 0.95
C PHE A 272 -20.03 -4.55 1.27
N LYS A 273 -20.85 -4.92 0.28
CA LYS A 273 -21.82 -6.02 0.43
C LYS A 273 -21.11 -7.35 0.67
N SER A 274 -19.98 -7.60 0.02
CA SER A 274 -19.22 -8.84 0.20
C SER A 274 -18.67 -8.98 1.63
N ALA A 275 -18.35 -7.85 2.29
CA ALA A 275 -17.82 -7.83 3.64
C ALA A 275 -18.84 -8.11 4.76
N ALA A 276 -20.11 -8.39 4.40
CA ALA A 276 -21.18 -8.66 5.36
C ALA A 276 -21.14 -10.07 5.96
N SER A 277 -20.67 -11.07 5.21
CA SER A 277 -20.52 -12.46 5.69
C SER A 277 -19.39 -13.18 4.95
N GLU A 278 -18.95 -14.33 5.48
CA GLU A 278 -17.93 -15.16 4.84
C GLU A 278 -18.41 -15.69 3.48
N GLU A 279 -19.68 -16.08 3.37
CA GLU A 279 -20.28 -16.60 2.13
C GLU A 279 -20.33 -15.51 1.05
N ALA A 280 -20.82 -14.32 1.40
CA ALA A 280 -20.86 -13.17 0.48
C ALA A 280 -19.45 -12.78 0.00
N MET A 281 -18.47 -12.86 0.90
CA MET A 281 -17.08 -12.63 0.57
C MET A 281 -16.55 -13.66 -0.43
N GLN A 282 -16.78 -14.96 -0.20
CA GLN A 282 -16.31 -16.00 -1.12
C GLN A 282 -16.96 -15.90 -2.51
N VAL A 283 -18.24 -15.54 -2.59
CA VAL A 283 -18.91 -15.27 -3.88
C VAL A 283 -18.21 -14.14 -4.62
N TYR A 284 -17.96 -13.01 -3.95
CA TYR A 284 -17.28 -11.86 -4.55
C TYR A 284 -15.85 -12.20 -5.00
N LEU A 285 -15.07 -12.89 -4.17
CA LEU A 285 -13.70 -13.27 -4.50
C LEU A 285 -13.66 -14.29 -5.66
N THR A 286 -14.62 -15.21 -5.71
CA THR A 286 -14.74 -16.14 -6.84
C THR A 286 -15.00 -15.39 -8.14
N ASP A 287 -15.96 -14.46 -8.13
CA ASP A 287 -16.35 -13.71 -9.31
C ASP A 287 -15.24 -12.76 -9.81
N THR A 288 -14.57 -12.06 -8.89
CA THR A 288 -13.64 -10.96 -9.23
C THR A 288 -12.16 -11.34 -9.24
N CYS A 289 -11.82 -12.45 -8.59
CA CYS A 289 -10.44 -12.92 -8.48
C CYS A 289 -10.31 -14.34 -9.03
N TYR A 290 -10.96 -15.35 -8.45
CA TYR A 290 -10.61 -16.75 -8.77
C TYR A 290 -11.14 -17.28 -10.12
N SER A 291 -12.10 -16.61 -10.74
CA SER A 291 -12.69 -17.03 -12.03
C SER A 291 -12.11 -16.29 -13.26
N VAL A 292 -11.08 -15.47 -13.05
CA VAL A 292 -10.38 -14.68 -14.07
C VAL A 292 -8.88 -14.83 -13.88
N GLU A 293 -8.10 -14.91 -14.97
CA GLU A 293 -6.66 -15.17 -14.92
C GLU A 293 -5.83 -13.90 -14.78
N SER A 294 -6.37 -12.73 -15.14
CA SER A 294 -5.65 -11.45 -15.15
C SER A 294 -6.53 -10.25 -14.81
N HIS A 295 -5.90 -9.09 -14.65
CA HIS A 295 -6.60 -7.81 -14.50
C HIS A 295 -7.37 -7.43 -15.77
N GLU A 296 -6.79 -7.63 -16.95
CA GLU A 296 -7.46 -7.41 -18.24
C GLU A 296 -8.72 -8.27 -18.36
N GLU A 297 -8.63 -9.57 -18.06
CA GLU A 297 -9.79 -10.47 -18.13
C GLU A 297 -10.87 -10.09 -17.11
N PHE A 298 -10.48 -9.63 -15.92
CA PHE A 298 -11.41 -9.09 -14.93
C PHE A 298 -12.17 -7.87 -15.49
N LEU A 299 -11.46 -6.91 -16.08
CA LEU A 299 -12.08 -5.72 -16.66
C LEU A 299 -13.04 -6.13 -17.79
N ASP A 300 -12.64 -7.03 -18.67
CA ASP A 300 -13.47 -7.46 -19.80
C ASP A 300 -14.72 -8.23 -19.37
N LYS A 301 -14.56 -9.23 -18.48
CA LYS A 301 -15.64 -10.15 -18.14
C LYS A 301 -16.57 -9.66 -17.03
N ARG A 302 -16.13 -8.72 -16.17
CA ARG A 302 -16.89 -8.28 -14.99
C ARG A 302 -17.26 -6.80 -15.02
N VAL A 303 -16.46 -5.95 -15.65
CA VAL A 303 -16.69 -4.50 -15.69
C VAL A 303 -17.30 -4.08 -17.02
N GLY A 304 -16.66 -4.46 -18.12
CA GLY A 304 -17.04 -4.15 -19.48
C GLY A 304 -16.71 -2.72 -19.90
N VAL A 305 -16.38 -2.56 -21.19
CA VAL A 305 -15.95 -1.29 -21.80
C VAL A 305 -16.96 -0.15 -21.56
N LYS A 306 -18.26 -0.45 -21.57
CA LYS A 306 -19.31 0.57 -21.34
C LYS A 306 -19.12 1.27 -19.98
N LYS A 307 -18.88 0.50 -18.91
CA LYS A 307 -18.68 1.02 -17.55
C LYS A 307 -17.35 1.77 -17.45
N LEU A 308 -16.28 1.24 -18.04
CA LEU A 308 -14.96 1.92 -18.08
C LEU A 308 -15.04 3.30 -18.76
N LEU A 309 -15.76 3.39 -19.88
CA LEU A 309 -15.99 4.67 -20.56
C LEU A 309 -16.88 5.61 -19.74
N GLU A 310 -17.83 5.07 -18.97
CA GLU A 310 -18.68 5.87 -18.07
C GLU A 310 -17.85 6.52 -16.96
N ILE A 311 -17.03 5.76 -16.24
CA ILE A 311 -16.19 6.30 -15.17
C ILE A 311 -15.11 7.25 -15.68
N LYS A 312 -14.57 7.00 -16.89
CA LYS A 312 -13.65 7.93 -17.55
C LYS A 312 -14.32 9.26 -17.89
N ARG A 313 -15.55 9.23 -18.41
CA ARG A 313 -16.34 10.45 -18.67
C ARG A 313 -16.73 11.19 -17.39
N GLY A 314 -16.96 10.46 -16.31
CA GLY A 314 -17.30 11.04 -15.01
C GLY A 314 -16.14 11.72 -14.27
N GLU A 315 -14.89 11.56 -14.74
CA GLU A 315 -13.74 12.31 -14.22
C GLU A 315 -13.68 13.69 -14.88
N GLU A 316 -14.27 14.68 -14.21
CA GLU A 316 -14.41 16.06 -14.72
C GLU A 316 -13.19 16.93 -14.41
N ILE A 317 -12.46 16.66 -13.31
CA ILE A 317 -11.27 17.42 -12.91
C ILE A 317 -10.03 16.81 -13.57
N ARG A 318 -9.69 17.30 -14.76
CA ARG A 318 -8.52 16.85 -15.54
C ARG A 318 -7.40 17.88 -15.63
N GLU A 319 -7.75 19.15 -15.47
CA GLU A 319 -6.81 20.26 -15.52
C GLU A 319 -5.78 20.17 -14.38
N GLY A 320 -4.51 20.46 -14.67
CA GLY A 320 -3.42 20.41 -13.69
C GLY A 320 -2.71 19.05 -13.56
N TYR A 321 -3.27 17.96 -14.12
CA TYR A 321 -2.61 16.64 -14.10
C TYR A 321 -1.74 16.36 -15.34
N TYR A 322 -2.09 16.90 -16.52
CA TYR A 322 -1.44 16.59 -17.81
C TYR A 322 -0.78 17.79 -18.51
N LEU A 323 -0.60 18.92 -17.81
CA LEU A 323 0.07 20.11 -18.33
C LEU A 323 1.60 19.97 -18.25
#